data_AF-A0A7Y7NTW1-F1
#
_entry.id   AF-A0A7Y7NTW1-F1
#
_cell.length_a   1.000
_cell.length_b   1.000
_cell.length_c   1.000
_cell.angle_alpha   90.00
_cell.angle_beta   90.00
_cell.angle_gamma   90.00
#
_symmetry.space_group_name_H-M   'P 1'
#
loop_
_entity.id
_entity.type
_entity.pdbx_description
1 polymer ?
#
loop_
_entity_poly.entity_id
_entity_poly.type
_entity_poly.pdbx_seq_one_letter_code
_entity_poly.pdbx_strand_id
1 'polypeptide(L)'
;MNNPIIDQINIIIETCKANIELNLIKTKMNLSLISEIKKEQPSKTTSEKLKSLYFENDYLHDFNKNAILLQSNLFALVKSINQIIDSLPSDKIKELLEKFNGTIAYESEDSSNMELNENKTGSGEVSDFEFNLIEEEIFSKTIEKKMEFDSNHPFFNNFGFKNKLVKYFEAIEDYEMCTKITNKKKAQN
;
A
#
# COMPACT_ATOMS: atom_id res chain seq x y z
N MET A 1 -18.60 18.88 18.55
CA MET A 1 -17.37 18.22 19.07
C MET A 1 -16.70 17.59 17.86
N ASN A 2 -15.41 17.84 17.64
CA ASN A 2 -14.65 17.13 16.61
C ASN A 2 -14.56 15.65 17.00
N ASN A 3 -14.90 14.76 16.09
CA ASN A 3 -14.74 13.33 16.30
C ASN A 3 -13.32 12.94 15.86
N PRO A 4 -12.43 12.54 16.78
CA PRO A 4 -11.03 12.26 16.46
C PRO A 4 -10.86 11.15 15.43
N ILE A 5 -11.83 10.23 15.30
CA ILE A 5 -11.83 9.17 14.29
C ILE A 5 -12.08 9.76 12.89
N ILE A 6 -13.02 10.70 12.79
CA ILE A 6 -13.31 11.38 11.52
C ILE A 6 -12.07 12.19 11.09
N ASP A 7 -11.40 12.84 12.04
CA ASP A 7 -10.16 13.56 11.78
C ASP A 7 -9.04 12.62 11.29
N GLN A 8 -8.85 11.46 11.93
CA GLN A 8 -7.89 10.44 11.48
C GLN A 8 -8.23 9.89 10.08
N ILE A 9 -9.50 9.60 9.80
CA ILE A 9 -9.93 9.13 8.47
C ILE A 9 -9.66 10.21 7.41
N ASN A 10 -9.95 11.48 7.73
CA ASN A 10 -9.66 12.59 6.82
C ASN A 10 -8.16 12.73 6.55
N ILE A 11 -7.31 12.58 7.57
CA ILE A 11 -5.84 12.56 7.39
C ILE A 11 -5.45 11.45 6.41
N ILE A 12 -5.94 10.22 6.61
CA ILE A 12 -5.64 9.09 5.72
C ILE A 12 -6.10 9.37 4.28
N ILE A 13 -7.28 9.98 4.11
CA ILE A 13 -7.80 10.36 2.79
C ILE A 13 -6.89 11.38 2.12
N GLU A 14 -6.47 12.44 2.82
CA GLU A 14 -5.56 13.47 2.29
C GLU A 14 -4.18 12.90 1.96
N THR A 15 -3.62 12.02 2.79
CA THR A 15 -2.37 11.31 2.49
C THR A 15 -2.51 10.47 1.21
N CYS A 16 -3.62 9.75 1.05
CA CYS A 16 -3.87 8.99 -0.18
C CYS A 16 -3.97 9.90 -1.41
N LYS A 17 -4.57 11.10 -1.31
CA LYS A 17 -4.64 12.08 -2.41
C LYS A 17 -3.25 12.57 -2.79
N ALA A 18 -2.45 12.98 -1.82
CA ALA A 18 -1.08 13.46 -2.04
C ALA A 18 -0.24 12.39 -2.76
N ASN A 19 -0.33 11.12 -2.32
CA ASN A 19 0.39 10.02 -2.96
C ASN A 19 -0.07 9.77 -4.40
N ILE A 20 -1.39 9.84 -4.67
CA ILE A 20 -1.92 9.74 -6.03
C ILE A 20 -1.36 10.86 -6.92
N GLU A 21 -1.33 12.11 -6.43
CA GLU A 21 -0.78 13.25 -7.17
C GLU A 21 0.71 13.08 -7.49
N LEU A 22 1.52 12.67 -6.50
CA LEU A 22 2.93 12.38 -6.69
C LEU A 22 3.16 11.28 -7.74
N ASN A 23 2.39 10.20 -7.67
CA ASN A 23 2.46 9.10 -8.63
C ASN A 23 2.06 9.54 -10.05
N LEU A 24 1.08 10.44 -10.18
CA LEU A 24 0.69 11.03 -11.46
C LEU A 24 1.79 11.92 -12.04
N ILE A 25 2.45 12.73 -11.20
CA ILE A 25 3.62 13.54 -11.61
C ILE A 25 4.72 12.61 -12.12
N LYS A 26 5.05 11.57 -11.36
CA LYS A 26 6.09 10.60 -11.73
C LYS A 26 5.77 9.89 -13.04
N THR A 27 4.50 9.49 -13.25
CA THR A 27 4.04 8.90 -14.51
C THR A 27 4.26 9.86 -15.69
N LYS A 28 3.94 11.15 -15.53
CA LYS A 28 4.18 12.17 -16.57
C LYS A 28 5.67 12.34 -16.87
N MET A 29 6.52 12.35 -15.85
CA MET A 29 7.98 12.40 -16.02
C MET A 29 8.48 11.17 -16.80
N ASN A 30 8.03 9.97 -16.43
CA ASN A 30 8.36 8.74 -17.13
C ASN A 30 7.91 8.75 -18.59
N LEU A 31 6.72 9.28 -18.89
CA LEU A 31 6.25 9.46 -20.27
C LEU A 31 7.14 10.41 -21.08
N SER A 32 7.63 11.50 -20.46
CA SER A 32 8.60 12.41 -21.09
C SER A 32 9.90 11.67 -21.41
N LEU A 33 10.46 10.94 -20.45
CA LEU A 33 11.68 10.15 -20.64
C LEU A 33 11.51 9.08 -21.72
N ILE A 34 10.39 8.37 -21.75
CA ILE A 34 10.07 7.40 -22.81
C ILE A 34 10.08 8.09 -24.18
N SER A 35 9.53 9.30 -24.29
CA SER A 35 9.51 10.05 -25.55
C SER A 35 10.91 10.48 -26.01
N GLU A 36 11.82 10.78 -25.08
CA GLU A 36 13.21 11.10 -25.36
C GLU A 36 14.00 9.86 -25.79
N ILE A 37 13.87 8.77 -25.04
CA ILE A 37 14.54 7.49 -25.32
C ILE A 37 14.13 6.94 -26.69
N LYS A 38 12.88 7.13 -27.10
CA LYS A 38 12.39 6.74 -28.44
C LYS A 38 13.07 7.48 -29.60
N LYS A 39 13.76 8.61 -29.34
CA LYS A 39 14.55 9.33 -30.35
C LYS A 39 15.97 8.77 -30.50
N GLU A 40 16.44 7.99 -29.52
CA GLU A 40 17.73 7.32 -29.56
C GLU A 40 17.73 6.16 -30.55
N GLN A 41 18.91 5.72 -31.00
CA GLN A 41 19.01 4.50 -31.79
C GLN A 41 18.64 3.27 -30.94
N PRO A 42 17.93 2.26 -31.51
CA PRO A 42 17.59 1.06 -30.79
C PRO A 42 18.84 0.33 -30.29
N SER A 43 18.92 0.12 -28.97
CA SER A 43 19.98 -0.65 -28.34
C SER A 43 19.39 -1.53 -27.23
N LYS A 44 20.16 -2.53 -26.77
CA LYS A 44 19.78 -3.36 -25.61
C LYS A 44 19.51 -2.48 -24.39
N THR A 45 20.41 -1.51 -24.12
CA THR A 45 20.29 -0.57 -23.02
C THR A 45 19.03 0.30 -23.12
N THR A 46 18.73 0.82 -24.32
CA THR A 46 17.51 1.60 -24.60
C THR A 46 16.26 0.76 -24.34
N SER A 47 16.26 -0.51 -24.76
CA SER A 47 15.15 -1.43 -24.52
C SER A 47 14.95 -1.74 -23.04
N GLU A 48 16.02 -1.92 -22.27
CA GLU A 48 15.97 -2.18 -20.83
C GLU A 48 15.44 -0.96 -20.06
N LYS A 49 15.89 0.26 -20.40
CA LYS A 49 15.35 1.50 -19.82
C LYS A 49 13.86 1.66 -20.09
N LEU A 50 13.43 1.48 -21.33
CA LEU A 50 12.00 1.55 -21.70
C LEU A 50 11.19 0.54 -20.90
N LYS A 51 11.65 -0.71 -20.84
CA LYS A 51 11.00 -1.78 -20.07
C LYS A 51 10.85 -1.34 -18.62
N SER A 52 11.91 -0.84 -17.98
CA SER A 52 11.87 -0.36 -16.60
C SER A 52 10.84 0.76 -16.37
N LEU A 53 10.80 1.77 -17.24
CA LEU A 53 9.85 2.89 -17.12
C LEU A 53 8.39 2.44 -17.30
N TYR A 54 8.11 1.51 -18.22
CA TYR A 54 6.77 0.95 -18.35
C TYR A 54 6.38 0.13 -17.12
N PHE A 55 7.28 -0.68 -16.57
CA PHE A 55 7.03 -1.43 -15.35
C PHE A 55 6.71 -0.52 -14.16
N GLU A 56 7.46 0.57 -14.02
CA GLU A 56 7.22 1.54 -12.95
C GLU A 56 5.88 2.24 -13.13
N ASN A 57 5.50 2.63 -14.35
CA ASN A 57 4.19 3.23 -14.61
C ASN A 57 3.02 2.27 -14.30
N ASP A 58 3.14 0.99 -14.67
CA ASP A 58 2.15 -0.03 -14.32
C ASP A 58 1.99 -0.15 -12.79
N TYR A 59 3.11 -0.16 -12.07
CA TYR A 59 3.10 -0.19 -10.61
C TYR A 59 2.40 1.03 -9.99
N LEU A 60 2.75 2.23 -10.45
CA LEU A 60 2.14 3.48 -9.96
C LEU A 60 0.63 3.52 -10.25
N HIS A 61 0.21 3.01 -11.40
CA HIS A 61 -1.20 2.93 -11.76
C HIS A 61 -1.97 1.99 -10.83
N ASP A 62 -1.43 0.79 -10.55
CA ASP A 62 -2.06 -0.16 -9.64
C ASP A 62 -2.11 0.35 -8.20
N PHE A 63 -1.05 1.00 -7.74
CA PHE A 63 -1.03 1.68 -6.44
C PHE A 63 -2.15 2.72 -6.35
N ASN A 64 -2.26 3.61 -7.35
CA ASN A 64 -3.29 4.64 -7.39
C ASN A 64 -4.70 4.04 -7.40
N LYS A 65 -4.92 2.96 -8.15
CA LYS A 65 -6.20 2.25 -8.17
C LYS A 65 -6.57 1.73 -6.77
N ASN A 66 -5.63 1.14 -6.05
CA ASN A 66 -5.85 0.63 -4.70
C ASN A 66 -6.08 1.76 -3.69
N ALA A 67 -5.34 2.87 -3.80
CA ALA A 67 -5.53 4.05 -2.96
C ALA A 67 -6.93 4.66 -3.15
N ILE A 68 -7.41 4.77 -4.39
CA ILE A 68 -8.76 5.25 -4.70
C ILE A 68 -9.83 4.31 -4.12
N LEU A 69 -9.62 2.99 -4.23
CA LEU A 69 -10.53 2.00 -3.64
C LEU A 69 -10.61 2.15 -2.12
N LEU A 70 -9.46 2.29 -1.46
CA LEU A 70 -9.40 2.52 -0.02
C LEU A 70 -10.12 3.81 0.38
N GLN A 71 -9.88 4.92 -0.33
CA GLN A 71 -10.58 6.18 -0.09
C GLN A 71 -12.11 6.03 -0.24
N SER A 72 -12.57 5.30 -1.25
CA SER A 72 -14.00 5.03 -1.45
C SER A 72 -14.61 4.25 -0.29
N ASN A 73 -13.91 3.21 0.19
CA ASN A 73 -14.35 2.42 1.33
C ASN A 73 -14.39 3.24 2.63
N LEU A 74 -13.37 4.07 2.88
CA LEU A 74 -13.33 4.97 4.03
C LEU A 74 -14.46 5.99 3.99
N PHE A 75 -14.74 6.56 2.82
CA PHE A 75 -15.86 7.49 2.65
C PHE A 75 -17.21 6.81 2.92
N ALA A 76 -17.41 5.58 2.43
CA ALA A 76 -18.62 4.80 2.70
C ALA A 76 -18.77 4.49 4.20
N LEU A 77 -17.67 4.19 4.89
CA LEU A 77 -17.66 3.98 6.33
C LEU A 77 -18.06 5.26 7.09
N VAL A 78 -17.43 6.40 6.79
CA VAL A 78 -17.77 7.70 7.43
C VAL A 78 -19.24 8.04 7.21
N LYS A 79 -19.75 7.84 5.99
CA LYS A 79 -21.16 8.07 5.69
C LYS A 79 -22.08 7.17 6.53
N SER A 80 -21.74 5.89 6.67
CA SER A 80 -22.51 4.94 7.48
C SER A 80 -22.50 5.31 8.96
N ILE A 81 -21.34 5.72 9.49
CA ILE A 81 -21.20 6.21 10.87
C ILE A 81 -22.08 7.44 11.09
N ASN A 82 -22.04 8.42 10.18
CA ASN A 82 -22.87 9.63 10.30
C ASN A 82 -24.37 9.30 10.28
N GLN A 83 -24.81 8.39 9.42
CA GLN A 83 -26.21 7.94 9.40
C GLN A 83 -26.64 7.28 10.72
N ILE A 84 -25.77 6.47 11.32
CA ILE A 84 -26.02 5.85 12.63
C ILE A 84 -26.14 6.94 13.70
N ILE A 85 -25.19 7.88 13.74
CA ILE A 85 -25.19 9.00 14.69
C ILE A 85 -26.48 9.82 14.57
N ASP A 86 -26.89 10.18 13.35
CA ASP A 86 -28.09 10.98 13.11
C ASP A 86 -29.38 10.25 13.52
N SER A 87 -29.37 8.91 13.49
CA SER A 87 -30.52 8.08 13.88
C SER A 87 -30.62 7.80 15.38
N LEU A 88 -29.56 8.07 16.15
CA LEU A 88 -29.49 7.72 17.56
C LEU A 88 -29.97 8.85 18.48
N PRO A 89 -30.69 8.53 19.56
CA PRO A 89 -30.94 9.47 20.65
C PRO A 89 -29.62 9.99 21.27
N SER A 90 -29.60 11.25 21.68
CA SER A 90 -28.38 11.94 22.17
C SER A 90 -27.70 11.25 23.36
N ASP A 91 -28.48 10.60 24.23
CA ASP A 91 -28.02 9.80 25.36
C ASP A 91 -27.28 8.53 24.92
N LYS A 92 -27.74 7.86 23.86
CA LYS A 92 -27.05 6.69 23.29
C LYS A 92 -25.76 7.06 22.56
N ILE A 93 -25.71 8.24 21.93
CA ILE A 93 -24.50 8.74 21.26
C ILE A 93 -23.36 8.91 22.28
N LYS A 94 -23.66 9.44 23.47
CA LYS A 94 -22.65 9.61 24.54
C LYS A 94 -22.10 8.26 25.02
N GLU A 95 -22.97 7.28 25.28
CA GLU A 95 -22.55 5.93 25.70
C GLU A 95 -21.64 5.27 24.66
N LEU A 96 -21.96 5.44 23.37
CA LEU A 96 -21.21 4.85 22.27
C LEU A 96 -19.82 5.49 22.12
N LEU A 97 -19.72 6.82 22.25
CA LEU A 97 -18.45 7.56 22.23
C LEU A 97 -17.56 7.21 23.43
N GLU A 98 -18.14 7.01 24.62
CA GLU A 98 -17.39 6.61 25.82
C GLU A 98 -16.81 5.20 25.70
N LYS A 99 -17.59 4.22 25.21
CA LYS A 99 -17.09 2.85 24.95
C LYS A 99 -15.96 2.82 23.93
N PHE A 100 -16.05 3.65 22.91
CA PHE A 100 -15.04 3.71 21.86
C PHE A 100 -13.70 4.30 22.36
N ASN A 101 -13.75 5.41 23.10
CA ASN A 101 -12.55 6.05 23.64
C ASN A 101 -11.83 5.16 24.67
N GLY A 102 -12.56 4.32 25.42
CA GLY A 102 -11.96 3.33 26.32
C GLY A 102 -11.22 2.19 25.61
N THR A 103 -11.52 1.93 24.34
CA THR A 103 -10.95 0.79 23.59
C THR A 103 -9.60 1.14 22.92
N ILE A 104 -9.38 2.41 22.56
CA ILE A 104 -8.09 2.86 21.96
C ILE A 104 -6.96 2.92 22.99
N ALA A 105 -7.28 2.90 24.28
CA ALA A 105 -6.30 2.99 25.37
C ALA A 105 -5.63 1.66 25.78
N TYR A 106 -5.98 0.53 25.15
CA TYR A 106 -5.47 -0.79 25.51
C TYR A 106 -4.85 -1.49 24.29
N GLU A 107 -3.54 -1.29 24.08
CA GLU A 107 -2.58 -2.21 23.43
C GLU A 107 -1.19 -1.51 23.25
N SER A 108 -0.64 -0.90 24.31
CA SER A 108 0.77 -0.43 24.29
C SER A 108 1.61 -0.94 25.47
N GLU A 109 1.20 -2.03 26.12
CA GLU A 109 1.93 -2.60 27.26
C GLU A 109 2.23 -4.08 27.02
N ASP A 110 3.00 -4.41 25.99
CA ASP A 110 4.01 -5.48 26.07
C ASP A 110 4.86 -5.56 24.79
N SER A 111 5.98 -4.85 24.78
CA SER A 111 7.17 -5.19 23.99
C SER A 111 8.36 -4.45 24.57
N SER A 112 8.86 -5.00 25.66
CA SER A 112 10.11 -4.57 26.26
C SER A 112 11.29 -4.94 25.34
N ASN A 113 12.18 -3.96 25.17
CA ASN A 113 13.61 -4.07 24.88
C ASN A 113 14.06 -4.24 23.42
N MET A 114 14.10 -3.12 22.71
CA MET A 114 15.29 -2.76 21.93
C MET A 114 15.62 -1.30 22.22
N GLU A 115 16.70 -1.06 22.97
CA GLU A 115 17.27 0.27 23.16
C GLU A 115 17.70 0.83 21.80
N LEU A 116 17.01 1.85 21.31
CA LEU A 116 17.52 2.76 20.30
C LEU A 116 17.53 4.17 20.86
N ASN A 117 18.72 4.50 21.35
CA ASN A 117 19.34 5.81 21.51
C ASN A 117 18.52 6.98 20.93
N GLU A 118 17.90 7.73 21.85
CA GLU A 118 17.27 9.01 21.58
C GLU A 118 18.30 10.01 21.05
N ASN A 119 18.05 10.55 19.86
CA ASN A 119 18.16 11.98 19.67
C ASN A 119 17.36 12.48 18.45
N LYS A 120 16.44 13.40 18.76
CA LYS A 120 15.85 14.47 17.94
C LYS A 120 14.59 14.22 17.11
N THR A 121 13.47 14.54 17.76
CA THR A 121 12.45 15.54 17.38
C THR A 121 11.74 15.44 16.02
N GLY A 122 10.43 15.14 16.10
CA GLY A 122 9.39 16.03 15.57
C GLY A 122 8.76 15.64 14.22
N SER A 123 7.42 15.62 14.22
CA SER A 123 6.48 15.43 13.10
C SER A 123 6.41 14.02 12.50
N GLY A 124 5.25 13.39 12.70
CA GLY A 124 4.91 12.06 12.19
C GLY A 124 4.68 12.08 10.69
N GLU A 125 5.78 11.97 9.94
CA GLU A 125 5.80 11.37 8.62
C GLU A 125 6.13 9.89 8.82
N VAL A 126 5.18 8.99 8.57
CA VAL A 126 5.52 7.58 8.30
C VAL A 126 6.25 7.62 6.97
N SER A 127 7.57 7.72 7.04
CA SER A 127 8.41 7.91 5.87
C SER A 127 8.27 6.72 4.92
N ASP A 128 8.37 6.96 3.61
CA ASP A 128 8.46 5.92 2.57
C ASP A 128 9.48 4.83 2.92
N PHE A 129 10.45 5.12 3.80
CA PHE A 129 11.44 4.21 4.32
C PHE A 129 10.83 3.04 5.11
N GLU A 130 9.82 3.30 5.95
CA GLU A 130 9.25 2.30 6.85
C GLU A 130 8.34 1.31 6.10
N PHE A 131 7.61 1.79 5.09
CA PHE A 131 6.84 0.93 4.19
C PHE A 131 7.73 0.06 3.29
N ASN A 132 8.85 0.63 2.80
CA ASN A 132 9.83 -0.13 2.01
C ASN A 132 10.50 -1.24 2.83
N LEU A 133 10.78 -0.99 4.12
CA LEU A 133 11.29 -2.01 5.06
C LEU A 133 10.31 -3.18 5.22
N ILE A 134 9.02 -2.90 5.38
CA ILE A 134 7.98 -3.94 5.50
C ILE A 134 7.84 -4.73 4.20
N GLU A 135 7.85 -4.08 3.03
CA GLU A 135 7.78 -4.77 1.75
C GLU A 135 8.99 -5.71 1.54
N GLU A 136 10.21 -5.25 1.85
CA GLU A 136 11.42 -6.07 1.73
C GLU A 136 11.44 -7.25 2.69
N GLU A 137 10.96 -7.07 3.92
CA GLU A 137 10.84 -8.15 4.89
C GLU A 137 9.85 -9.22 4.43
N ILE A 138 8.66 -8.80 3.97
CA ILE A 138 7.65 -9.74 3.46
C ILE A 138 8.13 -10.40 2.17
N PHE A 139 8.83 -9.67 1.30
CA PHE A 139 9.48 -10.26 0.13
C PHE A 139 10.44 -11.38 0.50
N SER A 140 11.33 -11.12 1.48
CA SER A 140 12.31 -12.08 1.99
C SER A 140 11.62 -13.33 2.57
N LYS A 141 10.59 -13.14 3.39
CA LYS A 141 9.79 -14.25 3.95
C LYS A 141 9.12 -15.09 2.86
N THR A 142 8.69 -14.46 1.76
CA THR A 142 8.01 -15.14 0.66
C THR A 142 8.98 -15.96 -0.19
N ILE A 143 10.16 -15.42 -0.51
CA ILE A 143 11.19 -16.17 -1.26
C ILE A 143 11.78 -17.31 -0.45
N GLU A 144 11.85 -17.17 0.88
CA GLU A 144 12.24 -18.24 1.82
C GLU A 144 11.15 -19.30 2.00
N LYS A 145 10.00 -19.16 1.33
CA LYS A 145 8.83 -20.06 1.44
C LYS A 145 8.27 -20.13 2.87
N LYS A 146 8.56 -19.13 3.72
CA LYS A 146 7.96 -18.96 5.06
C LYS A 146 6.57 -18.34 5.00
N MET A 147 6.23 -17.71 3.88
CA MET A 147 4.93 -17.14 3.59
C MET A 147 4.51 -17.53 2.17
N GLU A 148 3.30 -18.08 2.01
CA GLU A 148 2.78 -18.43 0.69
C GLU A 148 2.15 -17.23 -0.02
N PHE A 149 2.40 -17.09 -1.33
CA PHE A 149 1.74 -16.07 -2.14
C PHE A 149 0.32 -16.53 -2.55
N ASP A 150 -0.63 -16.38 -1.63
CA ASP A 150 -2.05 -16.73 -1.79
C ASP A 150 -3.00 -15.56 -1.52
N SER A 151 -4.31 -15.79 -1.53
CA SER A 151 -5.31 -14.73 -1.33
C SER A 151 -5.24 -14.02 0.04
N ASN A 152 -4.54 -14.61 1.01
CA ASN A 152 -4.33 -14.02 2.33
C ASN A 152 -2.99 -13.27 2.41
N HIS A 153 -2.15 -13.36 1.39
CA HIS A 153 -0.86 -12.68 1.36
C HIS A 153 -1.04 -11.15 1.37
N PRO A 154 -0.33 -10.39 2.23
CA PRO A 154 -0.53 -8.93 2.37
C PRO A 154 -0.39 -8.16 1.06
N PHE A 155 0.49 -8.62 0.19
CA PHE A 155 0.72 -8.07 -1.15
C PHE A 155 0.10 -8.89 -2.29
N PHE A 156 -0.91 -9.75 -2.04
CA PHE A 156 -1.50 -10.61 -3.07
C PHE A 156 -2.02 -9.82 -4.29
N ASN A 157 -2.66 -8.68 -4.03
CA ASN A 157 -3.23 -7.79 -5.05
C ASN A 157 -2.23 -6.75 -5.57
N ASN A 158 -0.98 -6.76 -5.09
CA ASN A 158 0.07 -5.88 -5.56
C ASN A 158 0.81 -6.55 -6.72
N PHE A 159 0.48 -6.15 -7.96
CA PHE A 159 1.12 -6.70 -9.16
C PHE A 159 2.61 -6.38 -9.25
N GLY A 160 3.07 -5.24 -8.71
CA GLY A 160 4.49 -4.90 -8.63
C GLY A 160 5.25 -5.92 -7.79
N PHE A 161 4.75 -6.20 -6.59
CA PHE A 161 5.30 -7.23 -5.69
C PHE A 161 5.26 -8.62 -6.33
N LYS A 162 4.12 -8.98 -6.94
CA LYS A 162 3.95 -10.23 -7.70
C LYS A 162 5.01 -10.37 -8.80
N ASN A 163 5.21 -9.33 -9.60
CA ASN A 163 6.19 -9.32 -10.68
C ASN A 163 7.63 -9.36 -10.15
N LYS A 164 7.90 -8.70 -9.01
CA LYS A 164 9.19 -8.78 -8.31
C LYS A 164 9.49 -10.22 -7.90
N LEU A 165 8.49 -10.94 -7.35
CA LEU A 165 8.63 -12.36 -7.01
C LEU A 165 8.86 -13.24 -8.24
N VAL A 166 8.08 -13.05 -9.31
CA VAL A 166 8.25 -13.80 -10.56
C VAL A 166 9.66 -13.60 -11.11
N LYS A 167 10.17 -12.36 -11.18
CA LYS A 167 11.54 -12.07 -11.63
C LYS A 167 12.60 -12.75 -10.77
N TYR A 168 12.42 -12.78 -9.46
CA TYR A 168 13.34 -13.47 -8.56
C TYR A 168 13.37 -14.98 -8.84
N PHE A 169 12.20 -15.62 -8.91
CA PHE A 169 12.11 -17.06 -9.18
C PHE A 169 12.56 -17.43 -10.60
N GLU A 170 12.36 -16.56 -11.59
CA GLU A 170 12.93 -16.71 -12.93
C GLU A 170 14.47 -16.70 -12.90
N ALA A 171 15.07 -15.80 -12.09
CA ALA A 171 16.52 -15.67 -12.00
C ALA A 171 17.21 -16.87 -11.33
N ILE A 172 16.50 -17.59 -10.45
CA ILE A 172 16.98 -18.82 -9.83
C ILE A 172 16.40 -20.10 -10.48
N GLU A 173 15.74 -19.95 -11.63
CA GLU A 173 15.15 -21.04 -12.42
C GLU A 173 14.10 -21.89 -11.66
N ASP A 174 13.44 -21.34 -10.63
CA ASP A 174 12.32 -21.99 -9.91
C ASP A 174 10.99 -21.72 -10.64
N TYR A 175 10.84 -22.33 -11.83
CA TYR A 175 9.65 -22.17 -12.67
C TYR A 175 8.36 -22.70 -12.04
N GLU A 176 8.47 -23.62 -11.07
CA GLU A 176 7.32 -24.09 -10.30
C GLU A 176 6.67 -22.94 -9.51
N MET A 177 7.51 -22.12 -8.87
CA MET A 177 7.03 -20.93 -8.15
C MET A 177 6.49 -19.86 -9.09
N CYS A 178 7.14 -19.61 -10.23
CA CYS A 178 6.59 -18.71 -11.27
C CYS A 178 5.18 -19.14 -11.67
N THR A 179 4.97 -20.45 -11.86
CA THR A 179 3.67 -21.04 -12.21
C THR A 179 2.65 -20.85 -11.09
N LYS A 180 3.02 -21.14 -9.83
CA LYS A 180 2.14 -20.95 -8.66
C LYS A 180 1.68 -19.51 -8.49
N ILE A 181 2.59 -18.56 -8.68
CA ILE A 181 2.31 -17.12 -8.57
C ILE A 181 1.39 -16.66 -9.71
N THR A 182 1.58 -17.16 -10.94
CA THR A 182 0.83 -16.70 -12.12
C THR A 182 -0.54 -17.36 -12.31
N ASN A 183 -0.75 -18.62 -11.88
CA ASN A 183 -1.91 -19.43 -12.28
C ASN A 183 -3.24 -19.26 -11.50
N LYS A 184 -3.38 -18.33 -10.54
CA LYS A 184 -4.64 -18.25 -9.76
C LYS A 184 -5.82 -17.50 -10.44
N LYS A 185 -5.74 -17.12 -11.72
CA LYS A 185 -6.86 -16.54 -12.49
C LYS A 185 -7.74 -17.56 -13.25
N LYS A 186 -7.44 -18.86 -13.22
CA LYS A 186 -8.15 -19.87 -14.03
C LYS A 186 -9.11 -20.81 -13.27
N ALA A 187 -9.31 -20.62 -11.97
CA ALA A 187 -10.14 -21.51 -11.14
C ALA A 187 -11.48 -20.88 -10.65
N GLN A 188 -11.99 -19.87 -11.38
CA GLN A 188 -13.34 -19.34 -11.19
C GLN A 188 -13.98 -19.15 -12.58
N ASN A 189 -14.44 -20.26 -13.15
CA ASN A 189 -15.46 -20.32 -14.19
C ASN A 189 -16.37 -21.51 -13.87
#